data_AF-A0A074JGM2-F1
#
_entry.id   AF-A0A074JGM2-F1
#
_cell.length_a   1.000
_cell.length_b   1.000
_cell.length_c   1.000
_cell.angle_alpha   90.00
_cell.angle_beta   90.00
_cell.angle_gamma   90.00
#
_symmetry.space_group_name_H-M   'P 1'
#
loop_
_entity.id
_entity.type
_entity.pdbx_description
1 polymer ?
#
loop_
_entity_poly.entity_id
_entity_poly.type
_entity_poly.pdbx_seq_one_letter_code
_entity_poly.pdbx_strand_id
1 'polypeptide(L)'
;MTIDQYRLEQEPTYHPSGDEVAFYESAYAARLPVMLKGPTGCGKTRFVEHMAWHLGKPLITVSCHEDMTASDLVGRFLLGPEGTHWQDGPLTMAVRHGAICYLDEIVEARQDTTVVIHSLTDDRRILPLEKKGELVHAHPDFQLVISYNPGYQSVLKDLKESTKQRFSAVDFTYPVASVEASIVASEADVSPEIANKLVKIAEKSRHLRGQGLEEGASTRMLIHAGRLIKTGMPLVDACKHAIIVPITDDPDMRGALDAVVDACA
;
A
#
# COMPACT_ATOMS: atom_id res chain seq x y z
N MET A 1 -0.68 10.07 -22.77
CA MET A 1 -0.11 10.40 -21.46
C MET A 1 1.37 10.12 -21.51
N THR A 2 2.23 11.04 -21.06
CA THR A 2 3.68 10.80 -21.01
C THR A 2 4.02 10.00 -19.74
N ILE A 3 4.95 9.05 -19.83
CA ILE A 3 5.34 8.22 -18.68
C ILE A 3 5.97 9.05 -17.54
N ASP A 4 6.54 10.20 -17.88
CA ASP A 4 7.24 11.06 -16.93
C ASP A 4 6.33 11.68 -15.86
N GLN A 5 5.02 11.79 -16.10
CA GLN A 5 4.07 12.24 -15.08
C GLN A 5 4.02 11.30 -13.85
N TYR A 6 4.52 10.07 -13.99
CA TYR A 6 4.57 9.07 -12.94
C TYR A 6 5.93 9.04 -12.21
N ARG A 7 6.85 9.96 -12.50
CA ARG A 7 8.12 10.06 -11.79
C ARG A 7 7.94 10.85 -10.49
N LEU A 8 8.54 10.33 -9.41
CA LEU A 8 8.63 11.04 -8.14
C LEU A 8 9.88 11.93 -8.18
N GLU A 9 9.69 13.25 -8.13
CA GLU A 9 10.80 14.22 -8.15
C GLU A 9 11.41 14.43 -6.76
N GLN A 10 10.58 14.35 -5.72
CA GLN A 10 10.98 14.55 -4.34
C GLN A 10 11.14 13.21 -3.64
N GLU A 11 12.17 13.10 -2.79
CA GLU A 11 12.39 11.93 -1.97
C GLU A 11 11.22 11.72 -1.00
N PRO A 12 10.51 10.59 -1.09
CA PRO A 12 9.50 10.23 -0.11
C PRO A 12 10.17 9.90 1.22
N THR A 13 9.77 10.57 2.30
CA THR A 13 10.19 10.20 3.67
C THR A 13 9.82 8.75 3.94
N TYR A 14 10.82 7.90 4.11
CA TYR A 14 10.66 6.49 4.45
C TYR A 14 11.76 6.08 5.42
N HIS A 15 11.37 5.31 6.44
CA HIS A 15 12.27 4.82 7.47
C HIS A 15 12.34 3.30 7.37
N PRO A 16 13.48 2.74 6.95
CA PRO A 16 13.65 1.28 6.90
C PRO A 16 13.45 0.64 8.28
N SER A 17 12.78 -0.50 8.31
CA SER A 17 12.49 -1.29 9.52
C SER A 17 13.19 -2.65 9.55
N GLY A 18 13.84 -3.04 8.46
CA GLY A 18 14.55 -4.32 8.31
C GLY A 18 15.44 -4.34 7.05
N ASP A 19 15.42 -5.45 6.32
CA ASP A 19 16.18 -5.68 5.09
C ASP A 19 15.39 -5.40 3.81
N GLU A 20 14.19 -4.81 3.91
CA GLU A 20 13.25 -4.67 2.81
C GLU A 20 13.78 -3.87 1.62
N VAL A 21 14.61 -2.85 1.87
CA VAL A 21 15.25 -2.04 0.82
C VAL A 21 16.21 -2.90 0.01
N ALA A 22 17.13 -3.59 0.67
CA ALA A 22 18.13 -4.46 0.03
C ALA A 22 17.48 -5.66 -0.68
N PHE A 23 16.43 -6.23 -0.08
CA PHE A 23 15.61 -7.25 -0.72
C PHE A 23 14.98 -6.73 -2.02
N TYR A 24 14.35 -5.55 -1.99
CA TYR A 24 13.67 -5.00 -3.16
C TYR A 24 14.66 -4.64 -4.27
N GLU A 25 15.83 -4.09 -3.96
CA GLU A 25 16.90 -3.89 -4.94
C GLU A 25 17.31 -5.19 -5.64
N SER A 26 17.48 -6.26 -4.85
CA SER A 26 17.82 -7.59 -5.37
C SER A 26 16.71 -8.16 -6.24
N ALA A 27 15.45 -8.06 -5.78
CA ALA A 27 14.28 -8.48 -6.55
C ALA A 27 14.14 -7.68 -7.85
N TYR A 28 14.38 -6.37 -7.80
CA TYR A 28 14.39 -5.52 -8.99
C TYR A 28 15.49 -5.95 -9.94
N ALA A 29 16.73 -6.11 -9.49
CA ALA A 29 17.86 -6.53 -10.34
C ALA A 29 17.58 -7.87 -11.07
N ALA A 30 16.90 -8.80 -10.40
CA ALA A 30 16.47 -10.08 -10.97
C ALA A 30 15.11 -10.02 -11.71
N ARG A 31 14.44 -8.85 -11.73
CA ARG A 31 13.09 -8.61 -12.29
C ARG A 31 12.01 -9.55 -11.74
N LEU A 32 12.16 -9.94 -10.47
CA LEU A 32 11.23 -10.81 -9.77
C LEU A 32 10.00 -10.00 -9.32
N PRO A 33 8.76 -10.44 -9.58
CA PRO A 33 7.56 -9.80 -9.05
C PRO A 33 7.60 -9.71 -7.52
N VAL A 34 7.20 -8.56 -6.97
CA VAL A 34 7.24 -8.30 -5.52
C VAL A 34 5.84 -8.20 -4.93
N MET A 35 5.63 -8.81 -3.77
CA MET A 35 4.40 -8.77 -3.00
C MET A 35 4.65 -8.16 -1.62
N LEU A 36 3.85 -7.16 -1.26
CA LEU A 36 3.91 -6.52 0.06
C LEU A 36 2.73 -6.96 0.90
N LYS A 37 3.01 -7.66 2.00
CA LYS A 37 2.01 -8.09 2.99
C LYS A 37 2.14 -7.21 4.23
N GLY A 38 1.07 -7.09 4.99
CA GLY A 38 1.09 -6.41 6.28
C GLY A 38 -0.21 -5.65 6.56
N PRO A 39 -0.40 -5.15 7.80
CA PRO A 39 -1.62 -4.45 8.18
C PRO A 39 -1.79 -3.11 7.43
N THR A 40 -2.99 -2.53 7.50
CA THR A 40 -3.21 -1.19 6.92
C THR A 40 -2.35 -0.13 7.62
N GLY A 41 -1.88 0.85 6.86
CA GLY A 41 -1.19 2.01 7.43
C GLY A 41 0.17 1.71 8.07
N CYS A 42 0.83 0.59 7.72
CA CYS A 42 2.21 0.27 8.16
C CYS A 42 3.32 0.76 7.22
N GLY A 43 2.98 1.42 6.09
CA GLY A 43 3.96 2.04 5.20
C GLY A 43 4.24 1.32 3.86
N LYS A 44 3.48 0.28 3.48
CA LYS A 44 3.66 -0.44 2.19
C LYS A 44 3.71 0.49 0.97
N THR A 45 2.70 1.35 0.79
CA THR A 45 2.65 2.29 -0.34
C THR A 45 3.84 3.25 -0.32
N ARG A 46 4.19 3.78 0.87
CA ARG A 46 5.31 4.70 1.05
C ARG A 46 6.66 4.04 0.74
N PHE A 47 6.80 2.75 1.05
CA PHE A 47 7.96 1.96 0.68
C PHE A 47 8.10 1.83 -0.85
N VAL A 48 7.02 1.53 -1.57
CA VAL A 48 7.07 1.45 -3.05
C VAL A 48 7.41 2.80 -3.67
N GLU A 49 6.84 3.89 -3.14
CA GLU A 49 7.21 5.25 -3.53
C GLU A 49 8.71 5.51 -3.32
N HIS A 50 9.24 5.19 -2.14
CA HIS A 50 10.65 5.34 -1.83
C HIS A 50 11.54 4.53 -2.79
N MET A 51 11.21 3.26 -3.04
CA MET A 51 11.98 2.42 -3.96
C MET A 51 11.89 2.89 -5.41
N ALA A 52 10.73 3.39 -5.85
CA ALA A 52 10.59 3.94 -7.20
C ALA A 52 11.43 5.21 -7.40
N TRP A 53 11.42 6.11 -6.41
CA TRP A 53 12.29 7.28 -6.38
C TRP A 53 13.77 6.87 -6.36
N HIS A 54 14.16 5.96 -5.46
CA HIS A 54 15.53 5.50 -5.29
C HIS A 54 16.11 4.85 -6.56
N LEU A 55 15.30 4.06 -7.27
CA LEU A 55 15.67 3.42 -8.53
C LEU A 55 15.53 4.35 -9.75
N GLY A 56 15.02 5.57 -9.57
CA GLY A 56 14.75 6.52 -10.65
C GLY A 56 13.72 6.00 -11.67
N LYS A 57 12.73 5.22 -11.21
CA LYS A 57 11.71 4.60 -12.07
C LYS A 57 10.36 5.30 -11.92
N PRO A 58 9.58 5.46 -13.02
CA PRO A 58 8.20 5.88 -12.90
C PRO A 58 7.38 4.86 -12.10
N LEU A 59 6.45 5.34 -11.27
CA LEU A 59 5.55 4.54 -10.46
C LEU A 59 4.10 4.75 -10.90
N ILE A 60 3.51 3.71 -11.50
CA ILE A 60 2.10 3.68 -11.83
C ILE A 60 1.35 2.89 -10.76
N THR A 61 0.73 3.61 -9.83
CA THR A 61 -0.13 3.03 -8.80
C THR A 61 -1.56 2.86 -9.31
N VAL A 62 -2.12 1.67 -9.11
CA VAL A 62 -3.52 1.34 -9.40
C VAL A 62 -4.16 0.89 -8.09
N SER A 63 -5.11 1.68 -7.59
CA SER A 63 -5.95 1.29 -6.44
C SER A 63 -7.00 0.29 -6.90
N CYS A 64 -6.86 -0.96 -6.47
CA CYS A 64 -7.76 -2.02 -6.86
C CYS A 64 -9.09 -1.93 -6.10
N HIS A 65 -10.19 -2.22 -6.78
CA HIS A 65 -11.53 -2.24 -6.20
C HIS A 65 -12.42 -3.24 -6.95
N GLU A 66 -13.57 -3.58 -6.37
CA GLU A 66 -14.43 -4.65 -6.87
C GLU A 66 -15.07 -4.38 -8.24
N ASP A 67 -15.19 -3.11 -8.62
CA ASP A 67 -15.67 -2.72 -9.96
C ASP A 67 -14.56 -2.64 -11.02
N MET A 68 -13.30 -2.87 -10.65
CA MET A 68 -12.19 -2.80 -11.59
C MET A 68 -12.22 -4.00 -12.53
N THR A 69 -12.27 -3.72 -13.84
CA THR A 69 -12.23 -4.77 -14.88
C THR A 69 -10.84 -4.96 -15.46
N ALA A 70 -10.61 -6.10 -16.11
CA ALA A 70 -9.39 -6.36 -16.87
C ALA A 70 -9.09 -5.24 -17.91
N SER A 71 -10.13 -4.68 -18.53
CA SER A 71 -9.99 -3.62 -19.54
C SER A 71 -9.56 -2.28 -18.95
N ASP A 72 -9.88 -2.01 -17.68
CA ASP A 72 -9.39 -0.80 -17.01
C ASP A 72 -7.89 -0.88 -16.75
N LEU A 73 -7.36 -2.09 -16.55
CA LEU A 73 -5.94 -2.35 -16.32
C LEU A 73 -5.12 -2.39 -17.61
N VAL A 74 -5.60 -3.11 -18.63
CA VAL A 74 -4.86 -3.32 -19.90
C VAL A 74 -5.15 -2.25 -20.96
N GLY A 75 -6.32 -1.63 -20.94
CA GLY A 75 -6.74 -0.66 -21.94
C GLY A 75 -7.99 -1.05 -22.70
N ARG A 76 -8.51 -0.08 -23.44
CA ARG A 76 -9.80 -0.16 -24.11
C ARG A 76 -9.85 0.74 -25.34
N PHE A 77 -10.77 0.44 -26.24
CA PHE A 77 -11.12 1.35 -27.32
C PHE A 77 -12.04 2.45 -26.82
N LEU A 78 -11.74 3.68 -27.21
CA LEU A 78 -12.56 4.86 -26.96
C LEU A 78 -13.11 5.39 -28.29
N LEU A 79 -14.34 5.88 -28.24
CA LEU A 79 -14.97 6.58 -29.36
C LEU A 79 -14.63 8.06 -29.26
N GLY A 80 -13.94 8.59 -30.26
CA GLY A 80 -13.64 10.00 -30.40
C GLY A 80 -14.25 10.60 -31.68
N PRO A 81 -14.12 11.92 -31.88
CA PRO A 81 -14.63 12.61 -33.07
C PRO A 81 -14.07 12.07 -34.40
N GLU A 82 -12.82 11.59 -34.40
CA GLU A 82 -12.16 11.00 -35.59
C GLU A 82 -12.33 9.46 -35.68
N GLY A 83 -13.19 8.88 -34.83
CA GLY A 83 -13.47 7.45 -34.78
C GLY A 83 -12.90 6.76 -33.56
N THR A 84 -12.80 5.43 -33.66
CA THR A 84 -12.38 4.56 -32.56
C THR A 84 -10.85 4.54 -32.45
N HIS A 85 -10.31 4.86 -31.27
CA HIS A 85 -8.88 4.77 -31.00
C HIS A 85 -8.60 3.93 -29.75
N TRP A 86 -7.47 3.25 -29.73
CA TRP A 86 -7.04 2.47 -28.57
C TRP A 86 -6.40 3.38 -27.53
N GLN A 87 -6.77 3.20 -26.26
CA GLN A 87 -6.11 3.80 -25.12
C GLN A 87 -5.52 2.70 -24.25
N ASP A 88 -4.20 2.73 -24.07
CA ASP A 88 -3.50 1.84 -23.14
C ASP A 88 -3.95 2.11 -21.70
N GLY A 89 -4.18 1.03 -20.95
CA GLY A 89 -4.41 1.10 -19.51
C GLY A 89 -3.10 1.28 -18.72
N PRO A 90 -3.18 1.52 -17.40
CA PRO A 90 -2.02 1.78 -16.55
C PRO A 90 -1.01 0.63 -16.55
N LEU A 91 -1.45 -0.63 -16.56
CA LEU A 91 -0.53 -1.78 -16.62
C LEU A 91 0.19 -1.83 -17.96
N THR A 92 -0.53 -1.63 -19.07
CA THR A 92 0.07 -1.63 -20.41
C THR A 92 1.08 -0.51 -20.58
N MET A 93 0.79 0.68 -20.05
CA MET A 93 1.74 1.79 -20.02
C MET A 93 3.02 1.40 -19.26
N ALA A 94 2.90 0.79 -18.08
CA ALA A 94 4.06 0.35 -17.31
C ALA A 94 4.88 -0.72 -18.04
N VAL A 95 4.21 -1.70 -18.65
CA VAL A 95 4.82 -2.80 -19.41
C VAL A 95 5.59 -2.27 -20.61
N ARG A 96 5.03 -1.31 -21.37
CA ARG A 96 5.69 -0.73 -22.55
C ARG A 96 6.89 0.14 -22.20
N HIS A 97 6.80 0.91 -21.12
CA HIS A 97 7.77 1.96 -20.80
C HIS A 97 8.75 1.61 -19.68
N GLY A 98 8.70 0.39 -19.14
CA GLY A 98 9.65 -0.05 -18.12
C GLY A 98 9.45 0.62 -16.77
N ALA A 99 8.20 0.88 -16.39
CA ALA A 99 7.85 1.45 -15.10
C ALA A 99 7.61 0.37 -14.04
N ILE A 100 7.57 0.80 -12.78
CA ILE A 100 7.00 0.00 -11.70
C ILE A 100 5.48 0.15 -11.77
N CYS A 101 4.76 -0.97 -11.91
CA CYS A 101 3.31 -1.01 -11.75
C CYS A 101 2.99 -1.56 -10.37
N TYR A 102 2.36 -0.73 -9.54
CA TYR A 102 1.95 -1.08 -8.19
C TYR A 102 0.43 -1.27 -8.13
N LEU A 103 -0.02 -2.51 -7.92
CA LEU A 103 -1.43 -2.82 -7.73
C LEU A 103 -1.73 -2.86 -6.23
N ASP A 104 -2.26 -1.75 -5.72
CA ASP A 104 -2.57 -1.57 -4.31
C ASP A 104 -3.88 -2.29 -3.98
N GLU A 105 -3.89 -3.07 -2.90
CA GLU A 105 -5.05 -3.87 -2.45
C GLU A 105 -5.58 -4.84 -3.53
N ILE A 106 -4.70 -5.56 -4.21
CA ILE A 106 -5.02 -6.42 -5.38
C ILE A 106 -6.17 -7.42 -5.16
N VAL A 107 -6.35 -7.83 -3.91
CA VAL A 107 -7.40 -8.71 -3.41
C VAL A 107 -8.82 -8.13 -3.53
N GLU A 108 -8.96 -6.81 -3.59
CA GLU A 108 -10.26 -6.16 -3.83
C GLU A 108 -10.66 -6.20 -5.30
N ALA A 109 -9.71 -6.45 -6.21
CA ALA A 109 -10.03 -6.64 -7.62
C ALA A 109 -10.76 -7.97 -7.85
N ARG A 110 -11.59 -8.01 -8.89
CA ARG A 110 -12.20 -9.26 -9.34
C ARG A 110 -11.14 -10.27 -9.78
N GLN A 111 -11.43 -11.56 -9.59
CA GLN A 111 -10.49 -12.63 -9.90
C GLN A 111 -10.10 -12.70 -11.40
N ASP A 112 -11.03 -12.36 -12.29
CA ASP A 112 -10.77 -12.27 -13.74
C ASP A 112 -9.85 -11.08 -14.09
N THR A 113 -9.85 -10.03 -13.28
CA THR A 113 -8.90 -8.91 -13.42
C THR A 113 -7.50 -9.30 -12.94
N THR A 114 -7.38 -10.08 -11.86
CA THR A 114 -6.06 -10.45 -11.30
C THR A 114 -5.30 -11.46 -12.14
N VAL A 115 -5.97 -12.35 -12.90
CA VAL A 115 -5.29 -13.33 -13.76
C VAL A 115 -4.49 -12.70 -14.91
N VAL A 116 -4.79 -11.45 -15.28
CA VAL A 116 -4.07 -10.70 -16.34
C VAL A 116 -2.58 -10.60 -16.04
N ILE A 117 -2.19 -10.56 -14.75
CA ILE A 117 -0.79 -10.41 -14.37
C ILE A 117 0.00 -11.72 -14.46
N HIS A 118 -0.65 -12.88 -14.67
CA HIS A 118 0.03 -14.18 -14.67
C HIS A 118 1.05 -14.31 -15.80
N SER A 119 0.78 -13.77 -16.99
CA SER A 119 1.71 -13.79 -18.12
C SER A 119 2.89 -12.82 -17.96
N LEU A 120 2.77 -11.86 -17.04
CA LEU A 120 3.83 -10.91 -16.69
C LEU A 120 4.77 -11.41 -15.59
N THR A 121 4.38 -12.48 -14.91
CA THR A 121 5.13 -13.10 -13.79
C THR A 121 5.82 -14.40 -14.17
N ASP A 122 5.62 -14.88 -15.40
CA ASP A 122 6.36 -16.01 -15.96
C ASP A 122 7.58 -15.51 -16.78
N ASP A 123 8.45 -16.45 -17.17
CA ASP A 123 9.70 -16.14 -17.88
C ASP A 123 9.51 -15.41 -19.22
N ARG A 124 8.31 -15.48 -19.82
CA ARG A 124 8.03 -14.84 -21.12
C ARG A 124 7.79 -13.34 -20.97
N ARG A 125 7.28 -12.91 -19.81
CA ARG A 125 6.96 -11.50 -19.48
C ARG A 125 6.23 -10.79 -20.62
N ILE A 126 5.06 -11.31 -20.98
CA ILE A 126 4.21 -10.78 -22.06
C ILE A 126 2.86 -10.30 -21.54
N LEU A 127 2.28 -9.29 -22.18
CA LEU A 127 0.92 -8.81 -21.94
C LEU A 127 0.09 -8.91 -23.24
N PRO A 128 -0.80 -9.91 -23.35
CA PRO A 128 -1.74 -10.00 -24.46
C PRO A 128 -2.82 -8.92 -24.37
N LEU A 129 -2.95 -8.10 -25.40
CA LEU A 129 -4.03 -7.13 -25.58
C LEU A 129 -5.05 -7.70 -26.56
N GLU A 130 -5.82 -8.70 -26.13
CA GLU A 130 -6.69 -9.50 -27.00
C GLU A 130 -7.64 -8.65 -27.83
N LYS A 131 -8.28 -7.65 -27.23
CA LYS A 131 -9.20 -6.72 -27.93
C LYS A 131 -8.51 -5.93 -29.04
N LYS A 132 -7.22 -5.61 -28.87
CA LYS A 132 -6.41 -4.88 -29.85
C LYS A 132 -5.73 -5.82 -30.87
N GLY A 133 -5.67 -7.12 -30.58
CA GLY A 133 -4.92 -8.09 -31.38
C GLY A 133 -3.39 -7.89 -31.30
N GLU A 134 -2.90 -7.37 -30.18
CA GLU A 134 -1.48 -7.06 -29.99
C GLU A 134 -0.89 -7.90 -28.84
N LEU A 135 0.31 -8.43 -29.04
CA LEU A 135 1.09 -9.07 -27.98
C LEU A 135 2.24 -8.15 -27.58
N VAL A 136 2.21 -7.62 -26.35
CA VAL A 136 3.24 -6.70 -25.85
C VAL A 136 4.30 -7.47 -25.08
N HIS A 137 5.55 -7.37 -25.48
CA HIS A 137 6.68 -7.83 -24.67
C HIS A 137 7.01 -6.79 -23.60
N ALA A 138 7.13 -7.22 -22.34
CA ALA A 138 7.47 -6.30 -21.27
C ALA A 138 8.86 -5.72 -21.48
N HIS A 139 8.96 -4.41 -21.28
CA HIS A 139 10.24 -3.71 -21.26
C HIS A 139 11.18 -4.34 -20.23
N PRO A 140 12.49 -4.45 -20.50
CA PRO A 140 13.44 -5.07 -19.57
C PRO A 140 13.34 -4.54 -18.14
N ASP A 141 13.10 -3.24 -18.00
CA ASP A 141 12.98 -2.53 -16.71
C ASP A 141 11.62 -2.56 -16.03
N PHE A 142 10.59 -3.14 -16.68
CA PHE A 142 9.27 -3.26 -16.08
C PHE A 142 9.35 -4.05 -14.77
N GLN A 143 8.59 -3.64 -13.77
CA GLN A 143 8.49 -4.34 -12.50
C GLN A 143 7.04 -4.37 -12.04
N LEU A 144 6.56 -5.55 -11.64
CA LEU A 144 5.25 -5.70 -11.03
C LEU A 144 5.39 -5.76 -9.51
N VAL A 145 4.57 -4.96 -8.83
CA VAL A 145 4.44 -4.95 -7.37
C VAL A 145 2.96 -5.05 -7.02
N ILE A 146 2.61 -5.87 -6.03
CA ILE A 146 1.24 -5.96 -5.50
C ILE A 146 1.25 -5.79 -3.98
N SER A 147 0.17 -5.28 -3.40
CA SER A 147 -0.03 -5.28 -1.94
C SER A 147 -1.36 -5.91 -1.55
N TYR A 148 -1.41 -6.47 -0.34
CA TYR A 148 -2.66 -6.76 0.33
C TYR A 148 -2.50 -6.84 1.85
N ASN A 149 -3.64 -6.75 2.56
CA ASN A 149 -3.70 -6.83 4.02
C ASN A 149 -4.21 -8.23 4.42
N PRO A 150 -3.33 -9.17 4.84
CA PRO A 150 -3.77 -10.51 5.22
C PRO A 150 -4.67 -10.46 6.46
N GLY A 151 -5.77 -11.22 6.44
CA GLY A 151 -6.72 -11.34 7.56
C GLY A 151 -7.75 -10.21 7.68
N TYR A 152 -7.66 -9.16 6.85
CA TYR A 152 -8.66 -8.07 6.81
C TYR A 152 -9.93 -8.45 6.05
N GLN A 153 -9.86 -9.50 5.24
CA GLN A 153 -10.91 -9.86 4.29
C GLN A 153 -11.56 -11.18 4.65
N SER A 154 -12.83 -11.34 4.23
CA SER A 154 -13.48 -12.65 4.30
C SER A 154 -12.61 -13.68 3.57
N VAL A 155 -12.62 -14.92 4.06
CA VAL A 155 -11.86 -16.06 3.47
C VAL A 155 -12.08 -16.22 1.95
N LEU A 156 -13.20 -15.68 1.44
CA LEU A 156 -13.57 -15.69 0.02
C LEU A 156 -12.80 -14.69 -0.86
N LYS A 157 -12.17 -13.66 -0.27
CA LYS A 157 -11.42 -12.60 -0.97
C LYS A 157 -9.89 -12.71 -0.80
N ASP A 158 -9.35 -13.89 -0.51
CA ASP A 158 -7.88 -14.09 -0.46
C ASP A 158 -7.28 -14.30 -1.85
N LEU A 159 -5.98 -14.02 -2.01
CA LEU A 159 -5.22 -14.38 -3.20
C LEU A 159 -5.13 -15.90 -3.32
N LYS A 160 -5.41 -16.41 -4.53
CA LYS A 160 -5.18 -17.82 -4.86
C LYS A 160 -3.71 -18.19 -4.67
N GLU A 161 -3.48 -19.41 -4.19
CA GLU A 161 -2.13 -19.93 -3.94
C GLU A 161 -1.24 -19.90 -5.19
N SER A 162 -1.83 -20.19 -6.36
CA SER A 162 -1.14 -20.09 -7.66
C SER A 162 -0.68 -18.67 -8.02
N THR A 163 -1.33 -17.64 -7.48
CA THR A 163 -0.89 -16.25 -7.61
C THR A 163 0.19 -15.95 -6.58
N LYS A 164 0.04 -16.41 -5.33
CA LYS A 164 1.04 -16.20 -4.27
C LYS A 164 2.42 -16.74 -4.65
N GLN A 165 2.48 -17.95 -5.22
CA GLN A 165 3.73 -18.63 -5.59
C GLN A 165 4.49 -18.00 -6.77
N ARG A 166 3.95 -16.94 -7.38
CA ARG A 166 4.60 -16.19 -8.48
C ARG A 166 5.36 -14.96 -8.02
N PHE A 167 5.31 -14.65 -6.72
CA PHE A 167 5.92 -13.44 -6.16
C PHE A 167 6.92 -13.77 -5.06
N SER A 168 7.99 -12.98 -5.03
CA SER A 168 8.81 -12.83 -3.83
C SER A 168 8.12 -11.82 -2.90
N ALA A 169 8.23 -11.96 -1.58
CA ALA A 169 7.41 -11.18 -0.66
C ALA A 169 8.20 -10.50 0.46
N VAL A 170 7.71 -9.32 0.87
CA VAL A 170 8.10 -8.65 2.11
C VAL A 170 6.88 -8.66 3.04
N ASP A 171 7.11 -9.03 4.30
CA ASP A 171 6.08 -9.00 5.34
C ASP A 171 6.28 -7.79 6.25
N PHE A 172 5.44 -6.78 6.06
CA PHE A 172 5.44 -5.57 6.87
C PHE A 172 4.65 -5.78 8.15
N THR A 173 5.21 -5.31 9.25
CA THR A 173 4.50 -5.10 10.51
C THR A 173 4.52 -3.61 10.86
N TYR A 174 3.87 -3.23 11.95
CA TYR A 174 4.13 -1.91 12.52
C TYR A 174 5.60 -1.83 12.96
N PRO A 175 6.29 -0.68 12.74
CA PRO A 175 7.68 -0.53 13.13
C PRO A 175 7.89 -0.68 14.64
N VAL A 176 9.13 -0.93 15.05
CA VAL A 176 9.50 -0.88 16.47
C VAL A 176 9.25 0.52 17.04
N ALA A 177 8.91 0.61 18.33
CA ALA A 177 8.41 1.84 18.95
C ALA A 177 9.29 3.08 18.70
N SER A 178 10.62 2.95 18.75
CA SER A 178 11.56 4.05 18.50
C SER A 178 11.51 4.56 17.06
N VAL A 179 11.40 3.66 16.09
CA VAL A 179 11.28 3.99 14.66
C VAL A 179 9.89 4.58 14.39
N GLU A 180 8.84 3.97 14.93
CA GLU A 180 7.47 4.48 14.78
C GLU A 180 7.32 5.89 15.38
N ALA A 181 7.90 6.14 16.56
CA ALA A 181 7.86 7.47 17.18
C ALA A 181 8.61 8.51 16.33
N SER A 182 9.73 8.12 15.69
CA SER A 182 10.47 9.01 14.79
C SER A 182 9.66 9.34 13.54
N ILE A 183 8.98 8.34 12.95
CA ILE A 183 8.06 8.52 11.82
C ILE A 183 6.94 9.47 12.21
N VAL A 184 6.26 9.22 13.34
CA VAL A 184 5.13 10.04 13.81
C VAL A 184 5.58 11.48 14.10
N ALA A 185 6.72 11.66 14.78
CA ALA A 185 7.26 12.99 15.07
C ALA A 185 7.52 13.79 13.79
N SER A 186 8.13 13.16 12.78
CA SER A 186 8.45 13.80 11.50
C SER A 186 7.19 14.11 10.67
N GLU A 187 6.30 13.13 10.49
CA GLU A 187 5.14 13.23 9.60
C GLU A 187 3.97 14.04 10.18
N ALA A 188 3.88 14.10 11.52
CA ALA A 188 2.91 14.92 12.22
C ALA A 188 3.47 16.27 12.67
N ASP A 189 4.79 16.48 12.59
CA ASP A 189 5.51 17.66 13.09
C ASP A 189 5.13 17.97 14.55
N VAL A 190 5.40 16.99 15.41
CA VAL A 190 5.17 17.03 16.86
C VAL A 190 6.44 16.66 17.61
N SER A 191 6.51 17.00 18.90
CA SER A 191 7.67 16.66 19.72
C SER A 191 7.84 15.13 19.85
N PRO A 192 9.08 14.64 20.03
CA PRO A 192 9.33 13.23 20.31
C PRO A 192 8.55 12.72 21.53
N GLU A 193 8.31 13.56 22.53
CA GLU A 193 7.51 13.22 23.72
C GLU A 193 6.06 12.86 23.35
N ILE A 194 5.42 13.69 22.52
CA ILE A 194 4.05 13.42 22.04
C ILE A 194 4.03 12.16 21.17
N ALA A 195 4.99 12.01 20.26
CA ALA A 195 5.06 10.84 19.38
C ALA A 195 5.23 9.54 20.19
N ASN A 196 6.09 9.53 21.22
CA ASN A 196 6.25 8.37 22.10
C ASN A 196 4.96 8.03 22.88
N LYS A 197 4.21 9.03 23.35
CA LYS A 197 2.90 8.81 23.98
C LYS A 197 1.91 8.16 23.01
N LEU A 198 1.82 8.68 21.79
CA LEU A 198 0.96 8.13 20.73
C LEU A 198 1.31 6.67 20.39
N VAL A 199 2.61 6.37 20.25
CA VAL A 199 3.07 4.99 19.99
C VAL A 199 2.72 4.06 21.14
N LYS A 200 2.90 4.48 22.40
CA LYS A 200 2.53 3.68 23.57
C LYS A 200 1.03 3.38 23.62
N ILE A 201 0.19 4.35 23.23
CA ILE A 201 -1.26 4.16 23.07
C ILE A 201 -1.55 3.14 21.97
N ALA A 202 -0.88 3.24 20.82
CA ALA A 202 -1.03 2.26 19.75
C ALA A 202 -0.61 0.86 20.17
N GLU A 203 0.54 0.67 20.82
CA GLU A 203 0.98 -0.64 21.31
C GLU A 203 -0.06 -1.28 22.21
N LYS A 204 -0.63 -0.52 23.16
CA LYS A 204 -1.71 -1.01 24.03
C LYS A 204 -2.96 -1.38 23.22
N SER A 205 -3.36 -0.57 22.25
CA SER A 205 -4.51 -0.92 21.38
C SER A 205 -4.25 -2.18 20.54
N ARG A 206 -3.02 -2.40 20.07
CA ARG A 206 -2.62 -3.58 19.27
C ARG A 206 -2.64 -4.86 20.10
N HIS A 207 -2.39 -4.78 21.41
CA HIS A 207 -2.54 -5.92 22.31
C HIS A 207 -4.01 -6.35 22.52
N LEU A 208 -4.97 -5.46 22.27
CA LEU A 208 -6.41 -5.78 22.34
C LEU A 208 -6.93 -6.46 21.06
N ARG A 209 -6.07 -6.63 20.04
CA ARG A 209 -6.40 -7.39 18.82
C ARG A 209 -6.78 -8.83 19.20
N GLY A 210 -7.93 -9.29 18.72
CA GLY A 210 -8.49 -10.60 19.06
C GLY A 210 -9.13 -10.68 20.45
N GLN A 211 -9.15 -9.59 21.21
CA GLN A 211 -9.81 -9.47 22.53
C GLN A 211 -10.99 -8.49 22.50
N GLY A 212 -11.59 -8.28 21.33
CA GLY A 212 -12.68 -7.32 21.09
C GLY A 212 -12.36 -6.29 20.02
N LEU A 213 -11.08 -6.09 19.67
CA LEU A 213 -10.70 -5.37 18.44
C LEU A 213 -10.35 -6.35 17.32
N GLU A 214 -10.83 -6.04 16.12
CA GLU A 214 -10.36 -6.70 14.90
C GLU A 214 -8.92 -6.32 14.59
N GLU A 215 -8.56 -5.05 14.79
CA GLU A 215 -7.22 -4.51 14.57
C GLU A 215 -6.88 -3.40 15.58
N GLY A 216 -5.59 -3.25 15.87
CA GLY A 216 -5.08 -2.14 16.66
C GLY A 216 -4.82 -0.88 15.83
N ALA A 217 -4.44 0.21 16.51
CA ALA A 217 -4.15 1.48 15.85
C ALA A 217 -2.99 1.38 14.85
N SER A 218 -3.22 1.87 13.64
CA SER A 218 -2.19 1.95 12.60
C SER A 218 -1.29 3.18 12.77
N THR A 219 -0.08 3.14 12.20
CA THR A 219 0.83 4.30 12.19
C THR A 219 0.19 5.52 11.55
N ARG A 220 -0.66 5.32 10.51
CA ARG A 220 -1.45 6.41 9.90
C ARG A 220 -2.33 7.12 10.92
N MET A 221 -2.99 6.39 11.81
CA MET A 221 -3.87 6.97 12.83
C MET A 221 -3.09 7.78 13.87
N LEU A 222 -1.88 7.33 14.20
CA LEU A 222 -0.97 8.09 15.06
C LEU A 222 -0.55 9.41 14.42
N ILE A 223 -0.22 9.41 13.12
CA ILE A 223 0.10 10.63 12.38
C ILE A 223 -1.10 11.59 12.38
N HIS A 224 -2.32 11.07 12.19
CA HIS A 224 -3.54 11.89 12.25
C HIS A 224 -3.74 12.50 13.64
N ALA A 225 -3.57 11.71 14.70
CA ALA A 225 -3.66 12.19 16.08
C ALA A 225 -2.59 13.27 16.36
N GLY A 226 -1.34 13.05 15.96
CA GLY A 226 -0.27 14.04 16.08
C GLY A 226 -0.59 15.35 15.35
N ARG A 227 -1.13 15.27 14.13
CA ARG A 227 -1.54 16.47 13.37
C ARG A 227 -2.65 17.25 14.05
N LEU A 228 -3.60 16.57 14.71
CA LEU A 228 -4.61 17.24 15.53
C LEU A 228 -3.98 17.90 16.77
N ILE A 229 -3.05 17.23 17.44
CA ILE A 229 -2.34 17.83 18.60
C ILE A 229 -1.55 19.08 18.17
N LYS A 230 -0.94 19.05 16.99
CA LYS A 230 -0.22 20.21 16.43
C LYS A 230 -1.11 21.44 16.25
N THR A 231 -2.40 21.28 15.99
CA THR A 231 -3.34 22.42 15.88
C THR A 231 -3.79 22.97 17.23
N GLY A 232 -3.31 22.38 18.34
CA GLY A 232 -3.66 22.77 19.71
C GLY A 232 -4.73 21.90 20.36
N MET A 233 -5.17 20.82 19.70
CA MET A 233 -6.11 19.87 20.31
C MET A 233 -5.45 19.11 21.47
N PRO A 234 -6.11 18.96 22.63
CA PRO A 234 -5.60 18.12 23.71
C PRO A 234 -5.37 16.67 23.25
N LEU A 235 -4.35 16.01 23.82
CA LEU A 235 -3.96 14.64 23.46
C LEU A 235 -5.13 13.66 23.53
N VAL A 236 -5.94 13.75 24.60
CA VAL A 236 -7.09 12.87 24.82
C VAL A 236 -8.11 13.01 23.71
N ASP A 237 -8.49 14.25 23.36
CA ASP A 237 -9.46 14.54 22.30
C ASP A 237 -8.92 14.11 20.93
N ALA A 238 -7.64 14.37 20.66
CA ALA A 238 -6.99 13.96 19.42
C ALA A 238 -6.99 12.43 19.26
N CYS A 239 -6.66 11.69 20.33
CA CYS A 239 -6.71 10.23 20.31
C CYS A 239 -8.13 9.71 20.15
N LYS A 240 -9.12 10.34 20.80
CA LYS A 240 -10.53 9.98 20.65
C LYS A 240 -10.98 10.08 19.19
N HIS A 241 -10.67 11.20 18.54
CA HIS A 241 -11.12 11.47 17.17
C HIS A 241 -10.32 10.72 16.09
N ALA A 242 -9.01 10.51 16.29
CA ALA A 242 -8.16 9.89 15.28
C ALA A 242 -7.88 8.40 15.50
N ILE A 243 -8.04 7.89 16.73
CA ILE A 243 -7.70 6.51 17.10
C ILE A 243 -8.94 5.75 17.55
N ILE A 244 -9.64 6.22 18.59
CA ILE A 244 -10.67 5.42 19.27
C ILE A 244 -11.93 5.26 18.43
N VAL A 245 -12.55 6.37 18.04
CA VAL A 245 -13.82 6.35 17.29
C VAL A 245 -13.70 5.61 15.95
N PRO A 246 -12.60 5.74 15.18
CA PRO A 246 -12.48 5.01 13.92
C PRO A 246 -12.17 3.50 14.05
N ILE A 247 -11.62 3.04 15.17
CA ILE A 247 -11.23 1.61 15.34
C ILE A 247 -12.41 0.75 15.77
N THR A 248 -13.37 1.30 16.52
CA THR A 248 -14.45 0.49 17.09
C THR A 248 -15.73 1.26 17.33
N ASP A 249 -16.84 0.58 17.06
CA ASP A 249 -18.20 0.99 17.42
C ASP A 249 -18.69 0.39 18.74
N ASP A 250 -17.94 -0.56 19.32
CA ASP A 250 -18.27 -1.21 20.58
C ASP A 250 -18.03 -0.23 21.76
N PRO A 251 -19.06 0.10 22.55
CA PRO A 251 -18.93 1.03 23.68
C PRO A 251 -17.97 0.57 24.78
N ASP A 252 -17.89 -0.74 25.05
CA ASP A 252 -17.00 -1.30 26.07
C ASP A 252 -15.54 -1.20 25.61
N MET A 253 -15.29 -1.48 24.33
CA MET A 253 -13.97 -1.31 23.73
C MET A 253 -13.55 0.16 23.64
N ARG A 254 -14.49 1.08 23.40
CA ARG A 254 -14.21 2.52 23.50
C ARG A 254 -13.78 2.90 24.91
N GLY A 255 -14.50 2.46 25.94
CA GLY A 255 -14.15 2.71 27.33
C GLY A 255 -12.77 2.14 27.71
N ALA A 256 -12.43 0.94 27.22
CA ALA A 256 -11.11 0.36 27.41
C ALA A 256 -9.99 1.19 26.76
N LEU A 257 -10.22 1.69 25.53
CA LEU A 257 -9.27 2.54 24.82
C LEU A 257 -9.16 3.94 25.45
N ASP A 258 -10.25 4.52 25.93
CA ASP A 258 -10.25 5.79 26.66
C ASP A 258 -9.37 5.65 27.92
N ALA A 259 -9.54 4.58 28.70
CA ALA A 259 -8.69 4.30 29.87
C ALA A 259 -7.21 4.10 29.51
N VAL A 260 -6.92 3.52 28.34
CA VAL A 260 -5.55 3.40 27.81
C VAL A 260 -4.94 4.78 27.52
N VAL A 261 -5.72 5.68 26.92
CA VAL A 261 -5.29 7.05 26.60
C VAL A 261 -5.05 7.84 27.88
N ASP A 262 -5.98 7.81 28.83
CA ASP A 262 -5.86 8.52 30.12
C ASP A 262 -4.63 8.07 30.91
N ALA A 263 -4.28 6.77 30.87
CA ALA A 263 -3.09 6.25 31.53
C ALA A 263 -1.76 6.67 30.86
N CYS A 264 -1.81 7.21 29.63
CA CYS A 264 -0.65 7.66 28.87
C CYS A 264 -0.56 9.18 28.71
N ALA A 265 -1.63 9.92 29.04
CA ALA A 265 -1.75 11.37 28.92
C ALA A 265 -0.77 12.12 29.83
#